data_AF-A0A0D8HKF4-F1
#
_entry.id   AF-A0A0D8HKF4-F1
#
_cell.length_a   1.000
_cell.length_b   1.000
_cell.length_c   1.000
_cell.angle_alpha   90.00
_cell.angle_beta   90.00
_cell.angle_gamma   90.00
#
_symmetry.space_group_name_H-M   'P 1'
#
loop_
_entity.id
_entity.type
_entity.pdbx_description
1 polymer ?
#
loop_
_entity_poly.entity_id
_entity_poly.type
_entity_poly.pdbx_seq_one_letter_code
_entity_poly.pdbx_strand_id
1 'polypeptide(L)'
;MIDGFVKDGLISAPAILSRIEPLGYSSKETTIRNYVKSIKPNIRPHAKATIRYESKPGAQIQLDWGLFGYDDHRGTRRNIAGLMVTMGYS
;
A
#
# COMPACT_ATOMS: atom_id res chain seq x y z
N MET A 1 -16.88 9.33 11.60
CA MET A 1 -15.97 9.85 10.55
C MET A 1 -14.81 8.88 10.33
N ILE A 2 -13.95 8.64 11.34
CA ILE A 2 -12.81 7.70 11.22
C ILE A 2 -13.27 6.26 10.94
N ASP A 3 -14.38 5.80 11.54
CA ASP A 3 -14.94 4.47 11.26
C ASP A 3 -15.29 4.25 9.79
N GLY A 4 -15.73 5.30 9.09
CA GLY A 4 -16.03 5.23 7.64
C GLY A 4 -14.76 4.98 6.84
N PHE A 5 -13.68 5.71 7.14
CA PHE A 5 -12.38 5.47 6.53
C PHE A 5 -11.88 4.05 6.76
N VAL A 6 -12.01 3.52 7.98
CA VAL A 6 -11.56 2.16 8.30
C VAL A 6 -12.43 1.11 7.60
N LYS A 7 -13.76 1.33 7.50
CA LYS A 7 -14.66 0.48 6.69
C LYS A 7 -14.29 0.47 5.20
N ASP A 8 -13.83 1.60 4.66
CA ASP A 8 -13.35 1.74 3.28
C ASP A 8 -11.90 1.26 3.07
N GLY A 9 -11.30 0.64 4.08
CA GLY A 9 -9.96 0.06 4.04
C GLY A 9 -8.81 1.03 4.34
N LEU A 10 -9.09 2.29 4.65
CA LEU A 10 -8.08 3.28 5.03
C LEU A 10 -7.73 3.13 6.51
N ILE A 11 -6.62 2.42 6.79
CA ILE A 11 -6.13 2.14 8.17
C ILE A 11 -4.84 2.88 8.54
N SER A 12 -4.27 3.65 7.61
CA SER A 12 -3.06 4.43 7.83
C SER A 12 -3.38 5.68 8.65
N ALA A 13 -2.85 5.76 9.88
CA ALA A 13 -3.08 6.90 10.78
C ALA A 13 -2.61 8.24 10.18
N PRO A 14 -1.45 8.35 9.50
CA PRO A 14 -1.07 9.58 8.79
C PRO A 14 -2.08 9.97 7.70
N ALA A 15 -2.57 8.98 6.94
CA ALA A 15 -3.49 9.24 5.84
C ALA A 15 -4.89 9.66 6.33
N ILE A 16 -5.32 9.16 7.50
CA ILE A 16 -6.55 9.61 8.17
C ILE A 16 -6.34 11.01 8.72
N LEU A 17 -5.24 11.28 9.40
CA LEU A 17 -4.91 12.58 9.99
C LEU A 17 -4.96 13.69 8.94
N SER A 18 -4.26 13.51 7.81
CA SER A 18 -4.24 14.46 6.69
C SER A 18 -5.63 14.80 6.12
N ARG A 19 -6.62 13.91 6.26
CA ARG A 19 -8.01 14.14 5.81
C ARG A 19 -8.87 14.89 6.82
N ILE A 20 -8.55 14.78 8.11
CA ILE A 20 -9.36 15.37 9.19
C ILE A 20 -8.74 16.64 9.77
N GLU A 21 -7.43 16.85 9.60
CA GLU A 21 -6.76 18.12 9.96
C GLU A 21 -7.44 19.34 9.30
N PRO A 22 -7.77 19.34 8.00
CA PRO A 22 -8.48 20.46 7.37
C PRO A 22 -9.90 20.68 7.92
N LEU A 23 -10.47 19.66 8.59
CA LEU A 23 -11.80 19.73 9.22
C LEU A 23 -11.74 20.25 10.66
N GLY A 24 -10.57 20.73 11.11
CA GLY A 24 -10.36 21.31 12.44
C GLY A 24 -9.89 20.30 13.50
N TYR A 25 -9.41 19.13 13.10
CA TYR A 25 -8.88 18.14 14.03
C TYR A 25 -7.44 18.48 14.46
N SER A 26 -7.22 18.67 15.77
CA SER A 26 -5.94 19.11 16.33
C SER A 26 -5.18 18.03 17.12
N SER A 27 -5.74 16.82 17.25
CA SER A 27 -5.14 15.77 18.07
C SER A 27 -4.01 15.03 17.35
N LYS A 28 -3.12 14.43 18.15
CA LYS A 28 -1.93 13.73 17.67
C LYS A 28 -2.26 12.46 16.87
N GLU A 29 -1.41 12.13 15.90
CA GLU A 29 -1.50 10.90 15.10
C GLU A 29 -1.59 9.63 15.96
N THR A 30 -0.90 9.60 17.10
CA THR A 30 -0.91 8.47 18.05
C THR A 30 -2.31 8.15 18.56
N THR A 31 -3.15 9.16 18.79
CA THR A 31 -4.55 8.97 19.21
C THR A 31 -5.34 8.27 18.10
N ILE A 32 -5.16 8.71 16.85
CA ILE A 32 -5.79 8.08 15.68
C ILE A 32 -5.32 6.63 15.55
N ARG A 33 -4.00 6.39 15.68
CA ARG A 33 -3.42 5.04 15.58
C ARG A 33 -3.99 4.09 16.63
N ASN A 34 -4.12 4.54 17.87
CA ASN A 34 -4.69 3.75 18.96
C ASN A 34 -6.18 3.47 18.72
N TYR A 35 -6.91 4.47 18.24
CA TYR A 35 -8.32 4.31 17.90
C TYR A 35 -8.54 3.34 16.73
N VAL A 36 -7.78 3.46 15.63
CA VAL A 36 -7.86 2.52 14.50
C VAL A 36 -7.55 1.09 14.96
N LYS A 37 -6.57 0.90 15.85
CA LYS A 37 -6.24 -0.41 16.41
C LYS A 37 -7.40 -1.01 17.22
N SER A 38 -8.11 -0.21 18.01
CA SER A 38 -9.22 -0.72 18.84
C SER A 38 -10.43 -1.15 18.02
N ILE A 39 -10.69 -0.52 16.88
CA ILE A 39 -11.85 -0.82 16.03
C ILE A 39 -11.56 -1.83 14.91
N LYS A 40 -10.28 -2.03 14.53
CA LYS A 40 -9.87 -2.96 13.45
C LYS A 40 -10.40 -4.39 13.58
N PRO A 41 -10.42 -5.05 14.75
CA PRO A 41 -10.95 -6.41 14.88
C PRO A 41 -12.44 -6.52 14.54
N ASN A 42 -13.18 -5.42 14.69
CA ASN A 42 -14.63 -5.38 14.56
C ASN A 42 -15.09 -4.88 13.19
N ILE A 43 -14.18 -4.46 12.31
CA ILE A 43 -14.50 -3.92 11.01
C ILE A 43 -14.03 -4.91 9.94
N ARG A 44 -14.99 -5.44 9.17
CA ARG A 44 -14.69 -6.11 7.90
C ARG A 44 -14.53 -5.02 6.84
N PRO A 45 -13.31 -4.75 6.34
CA PRO A 45 -13.14 -3.74 5.31
C PRO A 45 -13.92 -4.17 4.08
N HIS A 46 -14.63 -3.23 3.45
CA HIS A 46 -15.23 -3.50 2.15
C HIS A 46 -14.11 -3.85 1.17
N ALA A 47 -14.30 -4.93 0.41
CA ALA A 47 -13.43 -5.25 -0.70
C ALA A 47 -13.52 -4.10 -1.71
N LYS A 48 -12.56 -3.17 -1.66
CA LYS A 48 -12.51 -2.04 -2.57
C LYS A 48 -12.19 -2.60 -3.95
N ALA A 49 -13.14 -2.47 -4.88
CA ALA A 49 -12.87 -2.75 -6.27
C ALA A 49 -11.70 -1.86 -6.71
N THR A 50 -10.55 -2.46 -6.97
CA THR A 50 -9.38 -1.72 -7.46
C THR A 50 -9.71 -1.23 -8.86
N ILE A 51 -9.74 0.09 -9.05
CA ILE A 51 -9.89 0.67 -10.38
C ILE A 51 -8.60 0.37 -11.14
N ARG A 52 -8.68 -0.46 -12.18
CA ARG A 52 -7.58 -0.64 -13.12
C ARG A 52 -7.52 0.56 -14.04
N TYR A 53 -6.39 1.25 -14.04
CA TYR A 53 -6.08 2.28 -15.03
C TYR A 53 -5.42 1.57 -16.21
N GLU A 54 -6.17 1.36 -17.29
CA GLU A 54 -5.64 0.82 -18.55
C GLU A 54 -5.20 2.01 -19.42
N SER A 55 -3.93 1.99 -19.83
CA SER A 55 -3.40 2.96 -20.79
C SER A 55 -3.46 2.40 -22.20
N LYS A 56 -3.29 3.24 -23.22
CA LYS A 56 -3.16 2.74 -24.60
C LYS A 56 -1.89 1.88 -24.73
N PRO A 57 -1.85 0.90 -25.66
CA PRO A 57 -0.65 0.13 -25.95
C PRO A 57 0.57 1.03 -26.17
N GLY A 58 1.69 0.70 -25.53
CA GLY A 58 2.95 1.45 -25.59
C GLY A 58 3.02 2.71 -24.71
N ALA A 59 1.93 3.09 -24.04
CA ALA A 59 1.87 4.28 -23.19
C ALA A 59 2.15 3.98 -21.69
N GLN A 60 2.31 2.71 -21.32
CA GLN A 60 2.63 2.28 -19.96
C GLN A 60 3.74 1.24 -19.94
N ILE A 61 4.56 1.35 -18.91
CA ILE A 61 5.51 0.33 -18.51
C ILE A 61 5.18 -0.10 -17.07
N GLN A 62 5.31 -1.39 -16.81
CA GLN A 62 5.31 -1.92 -15.45
C GLN A 62 6.75 -2.27 -15.10
N LEU A 63 7.19 -1.77 -13.96
CA LEU A 63 8.52 -2.02 -13.42
C LEU A 63 8.36 -2.65 -12.05
N ASP A 64 9.00 -3.80 -11.87
CA ASP A 64 9.09 -4.50 -10.59
C ASP A 64 10.57 -4.74 -10.27
N TRP A 65 10.90 -4.83 -8.99
CA TRP A 65 12.26 -5.10 -8.54
C TRP A 65 12.24 -6.06 -7.36
N GLY A 66 13.29 -6.87 -7.24
CA GLY A 66 13.36 -7.87 -6.19
C GLY A 66 14.76 -8.36 -5.92
N LEU A 67 14.93 -9.05 -4.79
CA LEU A 67 16.14 -9.77 -4.46
C LEU A 67 15.96 -11.24 -4.82
N PHE A 68 16.86 -11.74 -5.65
CA PHE A 68 16.88 -13.12 -6.10
C PHE A 68 18.04 -13.83 -5.43
N GLY A 69 17.73 -14.86 -4.65
CA GLY A 69 18.75 -15.66 -4.00
C GLY A 69 19.35 -16.69 -4.96
N TYR A 70 20.67 -16.80 -4.98
CA TYR A 70 21.41 -17.83 -5.71
C TYR A 70 22.55 -18.38 -4.85
N ASP A 71 22.99 -19.60 -5.16
CA ASP A 71 24.18 -20.19 -4.55
C ASP A 71 25.37 -19.97 -5.47
N ASP A 72 26.44 -19.39 -4.96
CA ASP A 72 27.65 -19.17 -5.75
C ASP A 72 28.43 -20.48 -5.98
N HIS A 73 29.48 -20.42 -6.79
CA HIS A 73 30.39 -21.55 -7.05
C HIS A 73 31.04 -22.17 -5.79
N ARG A 74 30.95 -21.51 -4.63
CA ARG A 74 31.46 -21.97 -3.33
C ARG A 74 30.34 -22.46 -2.41
N GLY A 75 29.10 -22.55 -2.90
CA GLY A 75 27.93 -22.95 -2.11
C GLY A 75 27.46 -21.89 -1.12
N THR A 76 27.91 -20.63 -1.25
CA THR A 76 27.45 -19.54 -0.38
C THR A 76 26.20 -18.91 -0.96
N ARG A 77 25.13 -18.82 -0.15
CA ARG A 77 23.90 -18.13 -0.53
C ARG A 77 24.13 -16.62 -0.64
N ARG A 78 23.80 -16.04 -1.78
CA ARG A 78 23.88 -14.60 -2.05
C ARG A 78 22.59 -14.10 -2.66
N ASN A 79 22.35 -12.81 -2.53
CA ASN A 79 21.23 -12.13 -3.18
C ASN A 79 21.74 -11.23 -4.30
N ILE A 80 21.03 -11.21 -5.42
CA ILE A 80 21.20 -10.22 -6.48
C ILE A 80 19.92 -9.39 -6.62
N ALA A 81 20.08 -8.08 -6.76
CA ALA A 81 18.95 -7.21 -7.09
C ALA A 81 18.64 -7.34 -8.59
N GLY A 82 17.40 -7.68 -8.93
CA GLY A 82 16.92 -7.74 -10.30
C GLY A 82 15.82 -6.71 -10.53
N LEU A 83 15.81 -6.16 -11.74
CA LEU A 83 14.78 -5.25 -12.25
C LEU A 83 14.05 -5.96 -13.39
N MET A 84 12.73 -6.05 -13.30
CA MET A 84 11.87 -6.57 -14.35
C MET A 84 11.06 -5.42 -14.93
N VAL A 85 11.10 -5.26 -16.25
CA VAL A 85 10.32 -4.23 -16.96
C VAL A 85 9.47 -4.90 -18.03
N THR A 86 8.17 -4.65 -17.99
CA THR A 86 7.21 -5.14 -18.97
C THR A 86 6.50 -3.96 -19.63
N MET A 87 6.52 -3.92 -20.96
CA MET A 87 5.79 -2.92 -21.73
C MET A 87 4.32 -3.33 -21.84
N GLY A 88 3.39 -2.41 -21.59
CA GLY A 88 1.97 -2.63 -21.84
C GLY A 88 1.66 -2.51 -23.33
N TYR A 89 1.80 -3.60 -24.09
CA TYR A 89 1.30 -3.72 -25.46
C TYR A 89 0.14 -4.73 -25.49
N SER A 90 -0.98 -4.41 -24.84
CA SER A 90 -2.24 -5.16 -24.92
C SER A 90 -3.41 -4.20 -24.98
#